data_AF-A0A9D7LI26-F1
#
_entry.id   AF-A0A9D7LI26-F1
#
_cell.length_a   1.000
_cell.length_b   1.000
_cell.length_c   1.000
_cell.angle_alpha   90.00
_cell.angle_beta   90.00
_cell.angle_gamma   90.00
#
_symmetry.space_group_name_H-M   'P 1'
#
loop_
_entity.id
_entity.type
_entity.pdbx_description
1 polymer ?
#
loop_
_entity_poly.entity_id
_entity_poly.type
_entity_poly.pdbx_seq_one_letter_code
_entity_poly.pdbx_strand_id
1 'polypeptide(L)'
;MSQWTGNALETPSATGLLVLVGFGLGLTLAPVNAAALHAVAPGTHGVAGSIIVVARMIGMVVGLAVLTSVGLHAYYAAVAALPDPTDVRALLDAAVVQVQWVFRGAAIAAGVGALLAAAGLGQHGGREGQAPA
;
A
#
# COMPACT_ATOMS: atom_id res chain seq x y z
N MET A 1 -3.83 -11.01 16.33
CA MET A 1 -3.92 -9.67 15.70
C MET A 1 -5.13 -8.93 16.30
N SER A 2 -5.03 -8.58 17.58
CA SER A 2 -6.15 -8.16 18.45
C SER A 2 -5.75 -7.02 19.39
N GLN A 3 -4.67 -6.29 19.11
CA GLN A 3 -3.97 -5.43 20.08
C GLN A 3 -3.99 -3.94 19.72
N TRP A 4 -4.93 -3.46 18.90
CA TRP A 4 -5.05 -2.02 18.61
C TRP A 4 -5.74 -1.34 19.79
N THR A 5 -4.98 -1.08 20.86
CA THR A 5 -5.42 -0.29 22.02
C THR A 5 -4.90 1.15 21.90
N GLY A 6 -5.43 2.08 22.70
CA GLY A 6 -5.09 3.51 22.64
C GLY A 6 -3.60 3.84 22.75
N ASN A 7 -2.78 2.91 23.26
CA ASN A 7 -1.32 3.04 23.42
C ASN A 7 -0.51 2.30 22.34
N ALA A 8 -1.12 1.92 21.21
CA ALA A 8 -0.44 1.17 20.14
C ALA A 8 0.81 1.89 19.59
N LEU A 9 0.85 3.22 19.63
CA LEU A 9 1.98 4.05 19.18
C LEU A 9 3.09 4.19 20.22
N GLU A 10 2.81 3.92 21.50
CA GLU A 10 3.78 4.03 22.59
C GLU A 10 4.65 2.76 22.73
N THR A 11 4.29 1.70 22.01
CA THR A 11 5.03 0.44 22.06
C THR A 11 6.30 0.56 21.21
N PRO A 12 7.49 0.20 21.73
CA PRO A 12 8.76 0.28 21.00
C PRO A 12 8.75 -0.46 19.64
N SER A 13 7.91 -1.50 19.52
CA SER A 13 7.72 -2.26 18.28
C SER A 13 7.05 -1.42 17.17
N ALA A 14 6.16 -0.49 17.52
CA ALA A 14 5.54 0.41 16.54
C ALA A 14 6.58 1.33 15.91
N THR A 15 7.50 1.89 16.70
CA THR A 15 8.63 2.68 16.20
C THR A 15 9.53 1.86 15.27
N GLY A 16 9.86 0.62 15.65
CA GLY A 16 10.65 -0.28 14.80
C GLY A 16 9.97 -0.57 13.45
N LEU A 17 8.66 -0.82 13.45
CA LEU A 17 7.89 -1.03 12.24
C LEU A 17 7.82 0.21 11.35
N LEU A 18 7.61 1.40 11.95
CA LEU A 18 7.60 2.67 11.22
C LEU A 18 8.94 2.95 10.54
N VAL A 19 10.05 2.70 11.23
CA VAL A 19 11.41 2.82 10.66
C VAL A 19 11.59 1.85 9.50
N LEU A 20 11.19 0.58 9.67
CA LEU A 20 11.31 -0.43 8.61
C LEU A 20 10.46 -0.09 7.38
N VAL A 21 9.23 0.37 7.58
CA VAL A 21 8.32 0.80 6.50
C VAL A 21 8.87 2.04 5.79
N GLY A 22 9.35 3.03 6.54
CA GLY A 22 9.99 4.23 5.96
C GLY A 22 11.22 3.88 5.13
N PHE A 23 12.05 2.96 5.63
CA PHE A 23 13.21 2.47 4.91
C PHE A 23 12.83 1.74 3.62
N GLY A 24 11.86 0.83 3.68
CA GLY A 24 11.35 0.12 2.50
C GLY A 24 10.76 1.05 1.44
N LEU A 25 9.97 2.06 1.86
CA LEU A 25 9.46 3.09 0.95
C LEU A 25 10.59 3.91 0.31
N GLY A 26 11.60 4.32 1.09
CA GLY A 26 12.76 5.04 0.58
C GLY A 26 13.53 4.24 -0.48
N LEU A 27 13.81 2.96 -0.19
CA LEU A 27 14.48 2.05 -1.12
C LEU A 27 13.69 1.80 -2.40
N THR A 28 12.36 1.87 -2.36
CA THR A 28 11.52 1.66 -3.55
C THR A 28 11.41 2.93 -4.38
N LEU A 29 11.21 4.08 -3.74
CA LEU A 29 10.94 5.35 -4.43
C LEU A 29 12.16 5.96 -5.09
N ALA A 30 13.34 5.86 -4.45
CA ALA A 30 14.59 6.39 -4.99
C ALA A 30 14.97 5.81 -6.37
N PRO A 31 15.06 4.48 -6.56
CA PRO A 31 15.43 3.91 -7.86
C PRO A 31 14.33 4.09 -8.92
N VAL A 32 13.05 4.03 -8.55
CA VAL A 32 11.95 4.26 -9.50
C VAL A 32 12.01 5.66 -10.10
N ASN A 33 12.26 6.68 -9.26
CA ASN A 33 12.39 8.05 -9.74
C ASN A 33 13.64 8.23 -10.61
N ALA A 34 14.77 7.62 -10.23
CA ALA A 34 15.99 7.66 -11.02
C ALA A 34 15.82 6.98 -12.40
N ALA A 35 15.21 5.79 -12.45
CA ALA A 35 14.93 5.07 -13.68
C ALA A 35 13.98 5.84 -14.60
N ALA A 36 12.94 6.45 -14.04
CA ALA A 36 11.98 7.23 -14.82
C ALA A 36 12.62 8.50 -15.42
N LEU A 37 13.56 9.14 -14.72
CA LEU A 37 14.30 10.28 -15.24
C LEU A 37 15.32 9.86 -16.32
N HIS A 38 15.97 8.71 -16.18
CA HIS A 38 16.91 8.20 -17.18
C HIS A 38 16.23 7.83 -18.51
N ALA A 39 14.93 7.50 -18.49
CA ALA A 39 14.17 7.16 -19.69
C ALA A 39 13.80 8.37 -20.57
N VAL A 40 14.15 9.60 -20.16
CA VAL A 40 13.65 10.83 -20.77
C VAL A 40 14.80 11.71 -21.27
N ALA A 41 14.62 12.35 -22.44
CA ALA A 41 15.65 13.21 -23.05
C ALA A 41 15.91 14.49 -22.22
N PRO A 42 17.15 15.02 -22.20
CA PRO A 42 17.64 16.04 -21.25
C PRO A 42 16.99 17.44 -21.27
N GLY A 43 15.83 17.64 -21.90
CA GLY A 43 15.05 18.88 -21.87
C GLY A 43 13.64 18.76 -21.26
N THR A 44 13.20 17.56 -20.86
CA THR A 44 11.79 17.31 -20.46
C THR A 44 11.61 16.71 -19.06
N HIS A 45 12.66 16.73 -18.23
CA HIS A 45 12.63 16.19 -16.86
C HIS A 45 11.53 16.81 -15.98
N GLY A 46 11.18 18.09 -16.18
CA GLY A 46 10.12 18.76 -15.44
C GLY A 46 8.71 18.20 -15.74
N VAL A 47 8.45 17.82 -16.99
CA VAL A 47 7.18 17.21 -17.42
C VAL A 47 7.10 15.75 -16.96
N ALA A 48 8.22 15.03 -17.05
CA ALA A 48 8.29 13.66 -16.55
C ALA A 48 8.04 13.60 -15.03
N GLY A 49 8.69 14.48 -14.26
CA GLY A 49 8.50 14.57 -12.82
C GLY A 49 7.06 14.88 -12.41
N SER A 50 6.41 15.84 -13.08
CA SER A 50 5.02 16.21 -12.74
C SER A 50 4.04 15.07 -13.02
N ILE A 51 4.19 14.36 -14.15
CA ILE A 51 3.34 13.21 -14.48
C ILE A 51 3.54 12.07 -13.48
N ILE A 52 4.77 11.81 -13.03
CA ILE A 52 5.06 10.78 -12.01
C ILE A 52 4.38 11.11 -10.68
N VAL A 53 4.49 12.37 -10.24
CA VAL A 53 3.86 12.81 -8.99
C VAL A 53 2.35 12.68 -9.08
N VAL A 54 1.74 13.12 -10.18
CA VAL A 54 0.30 13.01 -10.42
C VAL A 54 -0.13 11.54 -10.45
N ALA A 55 0.58 10.68 -11.17
CA ALA A 55 0.30 9.26 -11.23
C ALA A 55 0.32 8.62 -9.83
N ARG A 56 1.28 9.01 -8.97
CA ARG A 56 1.34 8.52 -7.59
C ARG A 56 0.17 9.02 -6.74
N MET A 57 -0.20 10.29 -6.88
CA MET A 57 -1.37 10.84 -6.18
C MET A 57 -2.64 10.09 -6.57
N ILE A 58 -2.84 9.84 -7.88
CA ILE A 58 -3.97 9.05 -8.38
C ILE A 58 -3.92 7.64 -7.81
N GLY A 59 -2.77 6.97 -7.82
CA GLY A 59 -2.60 5.63 -7.26
C GLY A 59 -2.96 5.56 -5.77
N MET A 60 -2.54 6.54 -4.97
CA MET A 60 -2.89 6.60 -3.55
C MET A 60 -4.39 6.84 -3.33
N VAL A 61 -5.01 7.74 -4.10
CA VAL A 61 -6.44 8.03 -4.03
C VAL A 61 -7.27 6.80 -4.42
N VAL A 62 -6.96 6.19 -5.56
CA VAL A 62 -7.67 5.00 -6.05
C VAL A 62 -7.48 3.83 -5.09
N GLY A 63 -6.26 3.62 -4.60
CA GLY A 63 -5.97 2.57 -3.61
C GLY A 63 -6.78 2.73 -2.33
N LEU A 64 -6.82 3.95 -1.78
CA LEU A 64 -7.61 4.25 -0.59
C LEU A 64 -9.11 4.07 -0.84
N ALA A 65 -9.61 4.50 -2.00
CA ALA A 65 -11.02 4.37 -2.37
C ALA A 65 -11.45 2.90 -2.46
N VAL A 66 -10.65 2.06 -3.13
CA VAL A 66 -10.90 0.61 -3.21
C VAL A 66 -10.87 -0.03 -1.83
N LEU A 67 -9.86 0.30 -1.02
CA LEU A 67 -9.72 -0.29 0.31
C LEU A 67 -10.87 0.11 1.24
N THR A 68 -11.32 1.37 1.15
CA THR A 68 -12.48 1.87 1.88
C THR A 68 -13.76 1.19 1.43
N SER A 69 -13.97 1.05 0.11
CA SER A 69 -15.14 0.38 -0.45
C SER A 69 -15.25 -1.08 0.01
N VAL A 70 -14.14 -1.84 -0.02
CA VAL A 70 -14.09 -3.22 0.47
C VAL A 70 -14.34 -3.30 1.98
N GLY A 71 -13.70 -2.43 2.77
CA GLY A 71 -13.91 -2.37 4.21
C GLY A 71 -15.36 -2.08 4.57
N LEU A 72 -15.99 -1.13 3.87
CA LEU A 72 -17.37 -0.74 4.10
C LEU A 72 -18.36 -1.85 3.67
N HIS A 73 -18.08 -2.55 2.57
CA HIS A 73 -18.86 -3.72 2.18
C HIS A 73 -18.85 -4.81 3.26
N ALA A 74 -17.67 -5.11 3.82
CA ALA A 74 -17.53 -6.08 4.90
C ALA A 74 -18.23 -5.62 6.19
N TYR A 75 -18.18 -4.32 6.50
CA TYR A 75 -18.91 -3.73 7.62
C TYR A 75 -20.42 -3.90 7.47
N TYR A 76 -20.98 -3.53 6.32
CA TYR A 76 -22.43 -3.68 6.10
C TYR A 76 -22.89 -5.15 6.13
N ALA A 77 -22.06 -6.07 5.63
CA ALA A 77 -22.34 -7.50 5.75
C ALA A 77 -22.35 -7.98 7.21
N ALA A 78 -21.43 -7.48 8.05
CA ALA A 78 -21.40 -7.78 9.47
C ALA A 78 -22.62 -7.20 10.19
N VAL A 79 -22.99 -5.94 9.91
CA VAL A 79 -24.16 -5.27 10.50
C VAL A 79 -25.46 -5.98 10.12
N ALA A 80 -25.61 -6.47 8.88
CA ALA A 80 -26.79 -7.20 8.45
C ALA A 80 -26.97 -8.56 9.18
N ALA A 81 -25.90 -9.09 9.77
CA ALA A 81 -25.93 -10.33 10.54
C ALA A 81 -26.20 -10.11 12.04
N LEU A 82 -26.34 -8.86 12.51
CA LEU A 82 -26.56 -8.57 13.93
C LEU A 82 -28.04 -8.80 14.33
N PRO A 83 -28.31 -9.45 15.48
CA PRO A 83 -29.67 -9.64 16.00
C PRO A 83 -30.38 -8.36 16.44
N ASP A 84 -29.65 -7.33 16.89
CA ASP A 84 -30.19 -6.02 17.26
C ASP A 84 -29.28 -4.89 16.72
N PRO A 85 -29.73 -4.12 15.72
CA PRO A 85 -28.95 -3.06 15.08
C PRO A 85 -28.86 -1.75 15.89
N THR A 86 -29.39 -1.69 17.12
CA THR A 86 -29.34 -0.49 17.96
C THR A 86 -28.37 -0.56 19.15
N ASP A 87 -27.71 -1.70 19.37
CA ASP A 87 -26.69 -1.81 20.44
C ASP A 87 -25.36 -1.17 20.02
N VAL A 88 -25.00 -0.07 20.69
CA VAL A 88 -23.76 0.68 20.48
C VAL A 88 -22.52 -0.20 20.71
N ARG A 89 -22.55 -1.16 21.64
CA ARG A 89 -21.40 -2.05 21.88
C ARG A 89 -21.22 -3.05 20.75
N ALA A 90 -22.32 -3.55 20.18
CA ALA A 90 -22.29 -4.46 19.04
C ALA A 90 -21.85 -3.74 17.75
N LEU A 91 -22.22 -2.46 17.57
CA LEU A 91 -21.74 -1.62 16.46
C LEU A 91 -20.24 -1.32 16.55
N LEU A 92 -19.71 -1.08 17.75
CA LEU A 92 -18.27 -0.89 17.97
C LEU A 92 -17.48 -2.16 17.66
N ASP A 93 -18.00 -3.34 18.01
CA ASP A 93 -17.35 -4.61 17.68
C ASP A 93 -17.39 -4.90 16.17
N ALA A 94 -18.50 -4.58 15.50
CA ALA A 94 -18.58 -4.63 14.03
C ALA A 94 -17.61 -3.66 13.33
N ALA A 95 -17.30 -2.51 13.93
CA ALA A 95 -16.31 -1.58 13.38
C ALA A 95 -14.88 -2.16 13.41
N VAL A 96 -14.57 -3.06 14.35
CA VAL A 96 -13.28 -3.78 14.36
C VAL A 96 -13.14 -4.68 13.12
N VAL A 97 -14.24 -5.28 12.67
CA VAL A 97 -14.26 -6.10 11.44
C VAL A 97 -13.88 -5.26 10.22
N GLN A 98 -14.40 -4.04 10.12
CA GLN A 98 -14.04 -3.10 9.04
C GLN A 98 -12.53 -2.86 8.99
N VAL A 99 -11.92 -2.56 10.15
CA VAL A 99 -10.49 -2.27 10.27
C VAL A 99 -9.65 -3.49 9.89
N GLN A 100 -10.06 -4.69 10.30
CA GLN A 100 -9.36 -5.93 9.95
C GLN A 100 -9.39 -6.21 8.43
N TRP A 101 -10.51 -5.94 7.77
CA TRP A 101 -10.62 -6.10 6.31
C TRP A 101 -9.78 -5.09 5.55
N VAL A 102 -9.73 -3.84 6.03
CA VAL A 102 -8.84 -2.80 5.49
C VAL A 102 -7.37 -3.24 5.61
N PHE A 103 -6.93 -3.73 6.78
CA PHE A 103 -5.56 -4.18 6.95
C PHE A 103 -5.21 -5.44 6.15
N ARG A 104 -6.15 -6.40 6.01
CA ARG A 104 -5.96 -7.56 5.12
C ARG A 104 -5.86 -7.15 3.66
N GLY A 105 -6.72 -6.25 3.21
CA GLY A 105 -6.65 -5.69 1.85
C GLY A 105 -5.31 -4.99 1.62
N ALA A 106 -4.84 -4.21 2.59
CA ALA A 106 -3.54 -3.55 2.52
C ALA A 106 -2.38 -4.56 2.46
N ALA A 107 -2.45 -5.65 3.24
CA ALA A 107 -1.44 -6.72 3.22
C ALA A 107 -1.39 -7.45 1.87
N ILE A 108 -2.55 -7.76 1.28
CA ILE A 108 -2.62 -8.36 -0.06
C ILE A 108 -2.06 -7.41 -1.11
N ALA A 109 -2.44 -6.13 -1.07
CA ALA A 109 -1.94 -5.12 -1.99
C ALA A 109 -0.41 -4.97 -1.90
N ALA A 110 0.13 -4.95 -0.67
CA ALA A 110 1.58 -4.93 -0.44
C ALA A 110 2.26 -6.20 -0.97
N GLY A 111 1.66 -7.37 -0.75
CA GLY A 111 2.16 -8.65 -1.28
C GLY A 111 2.19 -8.69 -2.81
N VAL A 112 1.12 -8.24 -3.47
CA VAL A 112 1.08 -8.12 -4.94
C VAL A 112 2.14 -7.13 -5.43
N GLY A 113 2.29 -5.98 -4.78
CA GLY A 113 3.34 -5.02 -5.11
C GLY A 113 4.75 -5.61 -5.00
N ALA A 114 5.02 -6.39 -3.94
CA ALA A 114 6.28 -7.08 -3.75
C ALA A 114 6.52 -8.15 -4.84
N LEU A 115 5.50 -8.92 -5.21
CA LEU A 115 5.58 -9.92 -6.27
C LEU A 115 5.86 -9.28 -7.64
N LEU A 116 5.18 -8.18 -7.97
CA LEU A 116 5.42 -7.44 -9.21
C LEU A 116 6.82 -6.84 -9.26
N ALA A 117 7.32 -6.30 -8.14
CA ALA A 117 8.69 -5.82 -8.04
C ALA A 117 9.71 -6.94 -8.23
N ALA A 118 9.49 -8.10 -7.60
CA ALA A 118 10.34 -9.28 -7.76
C ALA A 118 10.32 -9.83 -9.20
N ALA A 119 9.14 -9.90 -9.81
CA ALA A 119 8.98 -10.33 -11.21
C ALA A 119 9.68 -9.36 -12.17
N GLY A 120 9.63 -8.05 -11.92
CA GLY A 120 10.32 -7.03 -12.71
C GLY A 120 11.84 -7.13 -12.63
N LEU A 121 12.41 -7.40 -11.44
CA LEU A 121 13.85 -7.63 -11.27
C LEU A 121 14.33 -8.87 -12.04
N GLY A 122 13.52 -9.94 -12.06
CA GLY A 122 13.83 -11.16 -12.80
C GLY A 122 13.98 -10.96 -14.31
N GLN A 123 13.42 -9.89 -14.89
CA GLN A 123 13.45 -9.66 -16.34
C GLN A 123 14.65 -8.82 -16.80
N HIS A 124 15.28 -8.05 -15.91
CA HIS A 124 16.47 -7.26 -16.24
C HIS A 124 17.77 -8.09 -16.24
N GLY A 125 17.87 -9.13 -15.40
CA GLY A 125 19.05 -10.01 -15.35
C GLY A 125 19.26 -10.89 -16.59
N GLY A 126 18.30 -10.96 -17.52
CA GLY A 126 18.41 -11.75 -18.76
C GLY A 126 18.99 -10.99 -19.96
N ARG A 127 19.18 -9.66 -19.87
CA ARG A 127 19.56 -8.82 -21.03
C ARG A 127 21.05 -8.42 -21.05
N GLU A 128 21.82 -8.74 -20.02
CA GLU A 128 23.26 -8.41 -19.93
C GLU A 128 24.18 -9.47 -20.59
N GLY A 129 23.62 -10.56 -21.12
CA GLY A 129 24.39 -11.65 -21.76
C GLY A 129 24.63 -11.51 -23.27
N GLN A 130 24.27 -10.39 -23.90
CA GLN A 130 24.37 -10.27 -25.36
C GLN A 130 24.95 -8.92 -25.79
N ALA A 131 26.24 -8.72 -25.50
CA ALA A 131 27.07 -7.79 -26.27
C ALA A 131 27.81 -8.57 -27.37
N PRO A 132 27.62 -8.24 -28.67
CA PRO A 132 28.32 -8.88 -29.77
C PRO A 132 29.81 -8.50 -29.79
N ALA A 133 30.65 -9.47 -30.17
CA ALA A 133 32.10 -9.40 -30.31
C ALA A 133 32.56 -8.51 -31.48
#